data_AF-A0A957NQD4-F1
#
_entry.id   AF-A0A957NQD4-F1
#
_cell.length_a   1.000
_cell.length_b   1.000
_cell.length_c   1.000
_cell.angle_alpha   90.00
_cell.angle_beta   90.00
_cell.angle_gamma   90.00
#
_symmetry.space_group_name_H-M   'P 1'
#
loop_
_entity.id
_entity.type
_entity.pdbx_description
1 polymer ?
#
loop_
_entity_poly.entity_id
_entity_poly.type
_entity_poly.pdbx_seq_one_letter_code
_entity_poly.pdbx_strand_id
1 'polypeptide(L)'
;DFQFLFNKHRQIFHIGYNIDSGDLDQNFYDLLASEARVASLIAIAKRDVPQSHWLHLGRPLTQLANGEHVLLSWSGTMFEYLMPPLLLRGYADTLLDQSCRASVTRQIQVGRERKTPWGISESGFYVFDAGMNYQYHAFGAPGLGFKRGLEDDKVVAPYAAMLAIKYNPQAVWQNWLEMKKLELLGRYGLYEAIDFTPNHLTLGKDHEIVRSFMAHHQGMILLALLNYLHTDCMVDRFHAEPSIRSVELLLQEGVPTRAPLQFPHTNEAQQVAAEAAAPPIHPWPAPVNSPMPLVHYLSNGEYGLLISNAGGGYSRWRDVQLTRWRADTTLDNWGSWLYIQDIEAQHPPRAIWSAGRQPTAAIPSHEEVIFHPHL
;
A
#
# COMPACT_ATOMS: atom_id res chain seq x y z
N ASP A 1 31.38 -4.88 7.89
CA ASP A 1 31.88 -4.83 6.53
C ASP A 1 30.91 -5.62 5.67
N PHE A 2 30.11 -4.91 4.85
CA PHE A 2 29.17 -5.54 3.91
C PHE A 2 29.82 -5.92 2.59
N GLN A 3 31.07 -5.51 2.31
CA GLN A 3 31.75 -5.81 1.04
C GLN A 3 31.91 -7.31 0.80
N PHE A 4 32.08 -8.07 1.89
CA PHE A 4 32.23 -9.52 1.84
C PHE A 4 31.03 -10.24 1.20
N LEU A 5 29.81 -9.76 1.44
CA LEU A 5 28.58 -10.33 0.85
C LEU A 5 28.22 -9.69 -0.49
N PHE A 6 28.95 -8.66 -0.93
CA PHE A 6 28.59 -7.87 -2.11
C PHE A 6 29.10 -8.51 -3.40
N ASN A 7 28.18 -8.88 -4.29
CA ASN A 7 28.54 -9.36 -5.61
C ASN A 7 28.81 -8.17 -6.55
N LYS A 8 30.09 -7.96 -6.91
CA LYS A 8 30.49 -6.82 -7.76
C LYS A 8 29.92 -6.87 -9.18
N HIS A 9 29.58 -8.04 -9.71
CA HIS A 9 29.01 -8.16 -11.06
C HIS A 9 27.52 -7.87 -11.08
N ARG A 10 26.76 -8.42 -10.13
CA ARG A 10 25.31 -8.22 -10.02
C ARG A 10 24.93 -6.94 -9.27
N GLN A 11 25.87 -6.34 -8.53
CA GLN A 11 25.69 -5.18 -7.68
C GLN A 11 24.64 -5.39 -6.57
N ILE A 12 24.53 -6.62 -6.05
CA ILE A 12 23.58 -7.00 -4.98
C ILE A 12 24.25 -7.95 -3.99
N PHE A 13 23.61 -8.19 -2.84
CA PHE A 13 24.15 -9.06 -1.80
C PHE A 13 23.82 -10.53 -2.04
N HIS A 14 24.78 -11.39 -1.74
CA HIS A 14 24.52 -12.80 -1.45
C HIS A 14 23.67 -12.91 -0.16
N ILE A 15 22.79 -13.91 -0.08
CA ILE A 15 21.93 -14.11 1.11
C ILE A 15 22.78 -14.44 2.35
N GLY A 16 23.86 -15.19 2.19
CA GLY A 16 24.71 -15.57 3.30
C GLY A 16 26.05 -16.16 2.87
N TYR A 17 26.78 -16.61 3.87
CA TYR A 17 28.05 -17.32 3.73
C TYR A 17 28.01 -18.57 4.60
N ASN A 18 28.31 -19.72 4.01
CA ASN A 18 28.38 -20.98 4.73
C ASN A 18 29.80 -21.19 5.23
N ILE A 19 29.98 -21.24 6.55
CA ILE A 19 31.30 -21.40 7.19
C ILE A 19 31.86 -22.81 6.98
N ASP A 20 31.00 -23.83 6.99
CA ASP A 20 31.42 -25.23 6.86
C ASP A 20 31.93 -25.54 5.45
N SER A 21 31.27 -25.01 4.42
CA SER A 21 31.71 -25.16 3.03
C SER A 21 32.70 -24.08 2.58
N GLY A 22 32.77 -22.96 3.30
CA GLY A 22 33.63 -21.83 2.98
C GLY A 22 33.16 -20.99 1.79
N ASP A 23 31.89 -21.13 1.38
CA ASP A 23 31.34 -20.55 0.15
C ASP A 23 30.22 -19.53 0.41
N LEU A 24 30.12 -18.54 -0.48
CA LEU A 24 28.97 -17.63 -0.53
C LEU A 24 27.74 -18.36 -1.11
N ASP A 25 26.56 -18.04 -0.58
CA ASP A 25 25.29 -18.54 -1.10
C ASP A 25 25.11 -18.15 -2.57
N GLN A 26 24.54 -19.02 -3.40
CA GLN A 26 24.33 -18.71 -4.83
C GLN A 26 23.07 -17.87 -5.07
N ASN A 27 22.24 -17.68 -4.05
CA ASN A 27 21.06 -16.83 -4.05
C ASN A 27 21.40 -15.42 -3.56
N PHE A 28 20.57 -14.46 -3.97
CA PHE A 28 20.81 -13.05 -3.75
C PHE A 28 19.59 -12.36 -3.17
N TYR A 29 19.84 -11.29 -2.41
CA TYR A 29 18.83 -10.29 -2.07
C TYR A 29 18.68 -9.33 -3.26
N ASP A 30 17.78 -9.67 -4.17
CA ASP A 30 17.63 -9.00 -5.46
C ASP A 30 16.33 -8.21 -5.59
N LEU A 31 15.48 -8.13 -4.56
CA LEU A 31 14.21 -7.39 -4.59
C LEU A 31 14.22 -6.20 -3.63
N LEU A 32 13.58 -5.10 -4.05
CA LEU A 32 13.39 -3.92 -3.20
C LEU A 32 12.37 -4.15 -2.09
N ALA A 33 11.33 -4.95 -2.35
CA ALA A 33 10.38 -5.42 -1.33
C ALA A 33 10.99 -6.60 -0.55
N SER A 34 11.93 -6.29 0.33
CA SER A 34 12.57 -7.23 1.25
C SER A 34 12.99 -6.50 2.53
N GLU A 35 13.13 -7.26 3.61
CA GLU A 35 13.77 -6.87 4.85
C GLU A 35 15.22 -6.39 4.65
N ALA A 36 15.93 -6.99 3.69
CA ALA A 36 17.35 -6.75 3.45
C ALA A 36 17.64 -5.33 2.97
N ARG A 37 16.63 -4.58 2.50
CA ARG A 37 16.80 -3.18 2.10
C ARG A 37 17.30 -2.28 3.25
N VAL A 38 17.05 -2.65 4.51
CA VAL A 38 17.63 -1.96 5.67
C VAL A 38 19.17 -2.11 5.66
N ALA A 39 19.65 -3.34 5.44
CA ALA A 39 21.08 -3.62 5.32
C ALA A 39 21.69 -2.91 4.11
N SER A 40 20.99 -2.91 2.96
CA SER A 40 21.40 -2.15 1.76
C SER A 40 21.59 -0.66 2.06
N LEU A 41 20.64 -0.02 2.72
CA LEU A 41 20.75 1.40 3.05
C LEU A 41 21.93 1.67 3.99
N ILE A 42 22.10 0.84 5.03
CA ILE A 42 23.23 0.94 5.98
C ILE A 42 24.56 0.76 5.24
N ALA A 43 24.69 -0.24 4.38
CA ALA A 43 25.92 -0.52 3.65
C ALA A 43 26.32 0.63 2.71
N ILE A 44 25.33 1.25 2.05
CA ILE A 44 25.57 2.43 1.20
C ILE A 44 25.96 3.64 2.07
N ALA A 45 25.25 3.89 3.18
CA ALA A 45 25.57 4.98 4.11
C ALA A 45 26.98 4.87 4.68
N LYS A 46 27.42 3.66 5.00
CA LYS A 46 28.79 3.35 5.45
C LYS A 46 29.84 3.43 4.35
N ARG A 47 29.41 3.51 3.08
CA ARG A 47 30.25 3.41 1.88
C ARG A 47 30.95 2.05 1.74
N ASP A 48 30.39 1.01 2.35
CA ASP A 48 30.83 -0.36 2.13
C ASP A 48 30.54 -0.74 0.67
N VAL A 49 29.38 -0.33 0.13
CA VAL A 49 28.95 -0.60 -1.26
C VAL A 49 28.50 0.69 -1.98
N PRO A 50 28.55 0.75 -3.32
CA PRO A 50 28.12 1.93 -4.08
C PRO A 50 26.58 2.11 -4.07
N GLN A 51 26.11 3.34 -4.30
CA GLN A 51 24.67 3.64 -4.43
C GLN A 51 23.99 2.86 -5.57
N SER A 52 24.74 2.46 -6.60
CA SER A 52 24.24 1.59 -7.68
C SER A 52 23.62 0.31 -7.13
N HIS A 53 24.06 -0.17 -5.96
CA HIS A 53 23.44 -1.32 -5.30
C HIS A 53 21.92 -1.18 -5.16
N TRP A 54 21.46 -0.03 -4.66
CA TRP A 54 20.02 0.24 -4.49
C TRP A 54 19.25 0.24 -5.81
N LEU A 55 19.88 0.72 -6.88
CA LEU A 55 19.29 0.74 -8.21
C LEU A 55 19.18 -0.66 -8.83
N HIS A 56 20.04 -1.60 -8.44
CA HIS A 56 19.99 -2.98 -8.93
C HIS A 56 19.01 -3.88 -8.17
N LEU A 57 18.43 -3.42 -7.06
CA LEU A 57 17.30 -4.11 -6.42
C LEU A 57 16.09 -4.09 -7.37
N GLY A 58 15.56 -5.25 -7.70
CA GLY A 58 14.41 -5.44 -8.56
C GLY A 58 13.15 -4.73 -8.02
N ARG A 59 12.38 -4.15 -8.94
CA ARG A 59 11.09 -3.50 -8.67
C ARG A 59 9.95 -4.17 -9.45
N PRO A 60 9.79 -5.51 -9.37
CA PRO A 60 8.66 -6.16 -10.00
C PRO A 60 7.37 -5.65 -9.35
N LEU A 61 6.41 -5.27 -10.17
CA LEU A 61 5.16 -4.67 -9.73
C LEU A 61 3.99 -5.55 -10.14
N THR A 62 3.03 -5.68 -9.25
CA THR A 62 1.70 -6.18 -9.55
C THR A 62 0.67 -5.12 -9.19
N GLN A 63 -0.60 -5.41 -9.45
CA GLN A 63 -1.72 -4.54 -9.15
C GLN A 63 -2.79 -5.32 -8.40
N LEU A 64 -3.33 -4.69 -7.35
CA LEU A 64 -4.49 -5.21 -6.63
C LEU A 64 -5.78 -4.88 -7.37
N ALA A 65 -6.87 -5.57 -7.04
CA ALA A 65 -8.18 -5.35 -7.66
C ALA A 65 -8.72 -3.92 -7.54
N ASN A 66 -8.32 -3.19 -6.50
CA ASN A 66 -8.69 -1.78 -6.30
C ASN A 66 -7.81 -0.80 -7.11
N GLY A 67 -6.90 -1.30 -7.95
CA GLY A 67 -6.02 -0.51 -8.80
C GLY A 67 -4.68 -0.10 -8.16
N GLU A 68 -4.47 -0.36 -6.87
CA GLU A 68 -3.21 -0.03 -6.19
C GLU A 68 -2.06 -0.89 -6.72
N HIS A 69 -0.92 -0.27 -7.06
CA HIS A 69 0.30 -1.00 -7.39
C HIS A 69 1.05 -1.42 -6.13
N VAL A 70 1.65 -2.61 -6.18
CA VAL A 70 2.44 -3.15 -5.07
C VAL A 70 3.69 -3.84 -5.61
N LEU A 71 4.83 -3.60 -4.96
CA LEU A 71 6.04 -4.36 -5.22
C LEU A 71 5.84 -5.83 -4.86
N LEU A 72 6.27 -6.74 -5.73
CA LEU A 72 6.35 -8.16 -5.42
C LEU A 72 7.59 -8.44 -4.57
N SER A 73 7.41 -9.27 -3.55
CA SER A 73 8.47 -9.79 -2.69
C SER A 73 8.72 -11.27 -3.03
N TRP A 74 9.69 -11.92 -2.38
CA TRP A 74 9.97 -13.31 -2.70
C TRP A 74 8.89 -14.22 -2.11
N SER A 75 8.57 -14.01 -0.83
CA SER A 75 7.67 -14.87 -0.08
C SER A 75 6.31 -14.24 0.18
N GLY A 76 6.05 -12.99 -0.21
CA GLY A 76 4.75 -12.35 0.01
C GLY A 76 4.41 -12.15 1.49
N THR A 77 5.41 -12.20 2.36
CA THR A 77 5.26 -12.13 3.81
C THR A 77 5.06 -10.67 4.24
N MET A 78 4.34 -10.41 5.33
CA MET A 78 4.16 -9.03 5.79
C MET A 78 5.47 -8.37 6.23
N PHE A 79 6.41 -9.13 6.82
CA PHE A 79 7.66 -8.57 7.33
C PHE A 79 8.54 -7.97 6.23
N GLU A 80 8.59 -8.58 5.03
CA GLU A 80 9.35 -8.07 3.87
C GLU A 80 8.98 -6.61 3.58
N TYR A 81 7.69 -6.27 3.76
CA TYR A 81 7.17 -4.92 3.57
C TYR A 81 7.32 -4.04 4.81
N LEU A 82 6.96 -4.56 6.00
CA LEU A 82 6.68 -3.72 7.17
C LEU A 82 7.75 -3.75 8.27
N MET A 83 8.73 -4.64 8.22
CA MET A 83 9.89 -4.57 9.11
C MET A 83 10.76 -3.34 8.79
N PRO A 84 11.09 -3.01 7.51
CA PRO A 84 11.94 -1.86 7.20
C PRO A 84 11.38 -0.51 7.68
N PRO A 85 10.08 -0.19 7.51
CA PRO A 85 9.48 1.06 8.03
C PRO A 85 9.54 1.24 9.56
N LEU A 86 9.92 0.23 10.34
CA LEU A 86 10.19 0.39 11.77
C LEU A 86 11.44 1.25 12.04
N LEU A 87 12.34 1.33 11.07
CA LEU A 87 13.61 2.06 11.15
C LEU A 87 13.76 3.09 10.03
N LEU A 88 13.28 2.77 8.82
CA LEU A 88 13.42 3.61 7.64
C LEU A 88 12.26 4.60 7.53
N ARG A 89 12.58 5.85 7.19
CA ARG A 89 11.57 6.89 6.97
C ARG A 89 10.69 6.54 5.76
N GLY A 90 9.38 6.47 6.00
CA GLY A 90 8.37 6.38 4.96
C GLY A 90 7.99 7.76 4.46
N TYR A 91 7.87 7.90 3.14
CA TYR A 91 7.44 9.12 2.47
C TYR A 91 6.11 8.86 1.77
N ALA A 92 5.09 9.66 2.06
CA ALA A 92 3.77 9.51 1.46
C ALA A 92 3.87 9.55 -0.07
N ASP A 93 3.01 8.78 -0.74
CA ASP A 93 2.88 8.73 -2.20
C ASP A 93 4.15 8.26 -2.95
N THR A 94 5.08 7.62 -2.23
CA THR A 94 6.23 6.93 -2.83
C THR A 94 5.92 5.47 -3.11
N LEU A 95 6.71 4.86 -3.99
CA LEU A 95 6.62 3.45 -4.33
C LEU A 95 6.66 2.53 -3.10
N LEU A 96 7.54 2.84 -2.13
CA LEU A 96 7.66 2.06 -0.91
C LEU A 96 6.45 2.24 0.01
N ASP A 97 5.95 3.47 0.20
CA ASP A 97 4.76 3.72 1.02
C ASP A 97 3.51 3.07 0.43
N GLN A 98 3.29 3.25 -0.88
CA GLN A 98 2.18 2.62 -1.58
C GLN A 98 2.26 1.09 -1.48
N SER A 99 3.44 0.50 -1.65
CA SER A 99 3.61 -0.95 -1.54
C SER A 99 3.30 -1.46 -0.13
N CYS A 100 3.69 -0.72 0.92
CA CYS A 100 3.36 -1.10 2.30
C CYS A 100 1.85 -0.99 2.59
N ARG A 101 1.16 0.03 2.06
CA ARG A 101 -0.30 0.17 2.21
C ARG A 101 -1.04 -0.94 1.47
N ALA A 102 -0.67 -1.16 0.21
CA ALA A 102 -1.27 -2.19 -0.64
C ALA A 102 -1.05 -3.59 -0.05
N SER A 103 0.14 -3.90 0.50
CA SER A 103 0.38 -5.19 1.16
C SER A 103 -0.56 -5.41 2.34
N VAL A 104 -0.82 -4.38 3.16
CA VAL A 104 -1.80 -4.43 4.26
C VAL A 104 -3.21 -4.63 3.74
N THR A 105 -3.62 -3.89 2.70
CA THR A 105 -4.93 -4.06 2.05
C THR A 105 -5.14 -5.50 1.59
N ARG A 106 -4.15 -6.07 0.88
CA ARG A 106 -4.24 -7.44 0.39
C ARG A 106 -4.29 -8.46 1.52
N GLN A 107 -3.50 -8.29 2.57
CA GLN A 107 -3.52 -9.16 3.75
C GLN A 107 -4.88 -9.17 4.46
N ILE A 108 -5.51 -8.01 4.62
CA ILE A 108 -6.87 -7.90 5.16
C ILE A 108 -7.89 -8.61 4.25
N GLN A 109 -7.77 -8.43 2.92
CA GLN A 109 -8.63 -9.10 1.95
C GLN A 109 -8.52 -10.62 2.06
N VAL A 110 -7.30 -11.15 2.09
CA VAL A 110 -7.02 -12.59 2.22
C VAL A 110 -7.59 -13.14 3.52
N GLY A 111 -7.46 -12.44 4.65
CA GLY A 111 -8.09 -12.85 5.91
C GLY A 111 -9.62 -12.97 5.80
N ARG A 112 -10.27 -12.03 5.11
CA ARG A 112 -11.73 -12.08 4.86
C ARG A 112 -12.12 -13.25 3.95
N GLU A 113 -11.39 -13.46 2.85
CA GLU A 113 -11.59 -14.58 1.92
C GLU A 113 -11.49 -15.93 2.65
N ARG A 114 -10.50 -16.05 3.53
CA ARG A 114 -10.23 -17.27 4.31
C ARG A 114 -11.08 -17.42 5.57
N LYS A 115 -11.82 -16.38 5.96
CA LYS A 115 -12.59 -16.30 7.23
C LYS A 115 -11.71 -16.53 8.47
N THR A 116 -10.51 -15.99 8.44
CA THR A 116 -9.54 -16.04 9.55
C THR A 116 -9.14 -14.61 9.93
N PRO A 117 -8.50 -14.40 11.09
CA PRO A 117 -7.68 -13.19 11.29
C PRO A 117 -6.65 -13.04 10.15
N TRP A 118 -6.10 -11.83 9.99
CA TRP A 118 -5.03 -11.56 9.02
C TRP A 118 -3.68 -11.32 9.71
N GLY A 119 -2.59 -11.34 8.95
CA GLY A 119 -1.21 -11.27 9.47
C GLY A 119 -0.38 -12.47 9.01
N ILE A 120 -0.33 -12.73 7.71
CA ILE A 120 0.44 -13.83 7.13
C ILE A 120 1.89 -13.37 6.97
N SER A 121 2.83 -14.09 7.59
CA SER A 121 4.26 -13.84 7.51
C SER A 121 5.00 -15.09 7.97
N GLU A 122 6.32 -15.10 7.87
CA GLU A 122 7.18 -16.11 8.49
C GLU A 122 6.87 -16.29 9.97
N SER A 123 6.71 -17.54 10.39
CA SER A 123 6.38 -17.92 11.75
C SER A 123 6.53 -19.42 11.98
N GLY A 124 6.44 -19.82 13.24
CA GLY A 124 6.18 -21.22 13.58
C GLY A 124 4.78 -21.67 13.14
N PHE A 125 4.61 -22.96 12.84
CA PHE A 125 3.31 -23.56 12.50
C PHE A 125 3.10 -24.89 13.24
N TYR A 126 1.87 -25.44 13.23
CA TYR A 126 1.51 -26.57 14.08
C TYR A 126 1.93 -27.92 13.48
N VAL A 127 3.20 -28.03 13.10
CA VAL A 127 3.87 -29.27 12.71
C VAL A 127 5.14 -29.40 13.52
N PHE A 128 5.45 -30.63 13.95
CA PHE A 128 6.56 -30.89 14.86
C PHE A 128 7.72 -31.57 14.14
N ASP A 129 8.94 -31.23 14.53
CA ASP A 129 10.14 -32.00 14.16
C ASP A 129 10.30 -33.26 15.04
N ALA A 130 11.35 -34.04 14.81
CA ALA A 130 11.64 -35.23 15.60
C ALA A 130 11.91 -34.94 17.10
N GLY A 131 12.23 -33.69 17.44
CA GLY A 131 12.44 -33.20 18.80
C GLY A 131 11.21 -32.58 19.45
N MET A 132 10.03 -32.67 18.81
CA MET A 132 8.78 -32.04 19.25
C MET A 132 8.84 -30.50 19.30
N ASN A 133 9.69 -29.88 18.49
CA ASN A 133 9.68 -28.43 18.28
C ASN A 133 8.73 -28.07 17.15
N TYR A 134 8.04 -26.93 17.28
CA TYR A 134 7.32 -26.33 16.15
C TYR A 134 8.28 -26.06 15.00
N GLN A 135 7.90 -26.49 13.80
CA GLN A 135 8.63 -26.13 12.59
C GLN A 135 8.37 -24.68 12.21
N TYR A 136 9.29 -24.12 11.42
CA TYR A 136 9.28 -22.72 11.01
C TYR A 136 9.27 -22.59 9.49
N HIS A 137 8.42 -21.72 8.97
CA HIS A 137 8.27 -21.53 7.53
C HIS A 137 7.91 -20.09 7.17
N ALA A 138 8.19 -19.70 5.92
CA ALA A 138 7.75 -18.43 5.36
C ALA A 138 6.38 -18.60 4.68
N PHE A 139 5.35 -17.93 5.21
CA PHE A 139 4.00 -17.89 4.67
C PHE A 139 3.72 -16.56 3.99
N GLY A 140 3.01 -16.60 2.86
CA GLY A 140 2.80 -15.43 2.01
C GLY A 140 1.34 -15.17 1.70
N ALA A 141 0.98 -13.89 1.61
CA ALA A 141 -0.32 -13.53 1.06
C ALA A 141 -0.33 -13.78 -0.46
N PRO A 142 -1.33 -14.50 -1.01
CA PRO A 142 -1.45 -14.73 -2.45
C PRO A 142 -1.51 -13.41 -3.23
N GLY A 143 -0.80 -13.32 -4.35
CA GLY A 143 -0.67 -12.09 -5.13
C GLY A 143 0.48 -11.17 -4.73
N LEU A 144 1.23 -11.47 -3.65
CA LEU A 144 2.36 -10.62 -3.20
C LEU A 144 3.75 -11.26 -3.37
N GLY A 145 3.83 -12.57 -3.61
CA GLY A 145 5.07 -13.34 -3.65
C GLY A 145 5.31 -14.04 -4.98
N PHE A 146 6.58 -14.30 -5.31
CA PHE A 146 6.94 -15.17 -6.45
C PHE A 146 6.86 -16.66 -6.13
N LYS A 147 7.12 -17.02 -4.86
CA LYS A 147 7.14 -18.42 -4.43
C LYS A 147 5.74 -19.04 -4.60
N ARG A 148 5.68 -20.22 -5.22
CA ARG A 148 4.43 -21.00 -5.36
C ARG A 148 4.10 -21.74 -4.07
N GLY A 149 2.81 -21.99 -3.82
CA GLY A 149 2.35 -22.75 -2.67
C GLY A 149 2.34 -21.95 -1.37
N LEU A 150 2.54 -20.62 -1.45
CA LEU A 150 2.36 -19.71 -0.30
C LEU A 150 0.92 -19.73 0.21
N GLU A 151 -0.02 -20.09 -0.67
CA GLU A 151 -1.44 -20.15 -0.43
C GLU A 151 -1.91 -21.44 0.26
N ASP A 152 -1.09 -22.51 0.25
CA ASP A 152 -1.50 -23.85 0.68
C ASP A 152 -1.78 -23.92 2.18
N ASP A 153 -0.96 -23.19 2.95
CA ASP A 153 -1.07 -23.13 4.40
C ASP A 153 -1.87 -21.90 4.85
N LYS A 154 -2.64 -22.08 5.93
CA LYS A 154 -3.48 -21.05 6.55
C LYS A 154 -2.95 -20.71 7.94
N VAL A 155 -1.75 -20.18 7.99
CA VAL A 155 -1.08 -19.78 9.24
C VAL A 155 -1.11 -18.26 9.38
N VAL A 156 -1.49 -17.77 10.56
CA VAL A 156 -1.54 -16.35 10.89
C VAL A 156 -0.62 -16.05 12.06
N ALA A 157 0.29 -15.11 11.86
CA ALA A 157 1.24 -14.64 12.85
C ALA A 157 0.81 -13.27 13.40
N PRO A 158 0.41 -13.16 14.69
CA PRO A 158 -0.10 -11.90 15.23
C PRO A 158 0.86 -10.71 15.12
N TYR A 159 2.18 -10.94 15.21
CA TYR A 159 3.16 -9.86 15.09
C TYR A 159 3.08 -9.14 13.74
N ALA A 160 2.81 -9.88 12.66
CA ALA A 160 2.70 -9.35 11.31
C ALA A 160 1.53 -8.36 11.19
N ALA A 161 0.39 -8.68 11.80
CA ALA A 161 -0.72 -7.74 11.88
C ALA A 161 -0.37 -6.49 12.71
N MET A 162 0.36 -6.66 13.82
CA MET A 162 0.77 -5.54 14.67
C MET A 162 1.72 -4.57 13.96
N LEU A 163 2.57 -5.03 13.03
CA LEU A 163 3.42 -4.17 12.20
C LEU A 163 2.62 -3.15 11.38
N ALA A 164 1.38 -3.47 11.02
CA ALA A 164 0.52 -2.63 10.19
C ALA A 164 -0.15 -1.47 10.96
N ILE A 165 0.12 -1.31 12.26
CA ILE A 165 -0.57 -0.32 13.11
C ILE A 165 -0.41 1.12 12.61
N LYS A 166 0.74 1.45 11.98
CA LYS A 166 0.99 2.75 11.35
C LYS A 166 0.09 3.03 10.15
N TYR A 167 -0.31 1.98 9.43
CA TYR A 167 -1.02 2.09 8.15
C TYR A 167 -2.54 2.01 8.33
N ASN A 168 -3.01 1.12 9.21
CA ASN A 168 -4.43 0.96 9.48
C ASN A 168 -4.68 0.52 10.94
N PRO A 169 -4.57 1.45 11.92
CA PRO A 169 -4.67 1.12 13.34
C PRO A 169 -6.06 0.56 13.71
N GLN A 170 -7.12 1.02 13.05
CA GLN A 170 -8.47 0.53 13.28
C GLN A 170 -8.63 -0.94 12.85
N ALA A 171 -8.10 -1.32 11.68
CA ALA A 171 -8.12 -2.71 11.23
C ALA A 171 -7.27 -3.62 12.13
N VAL A 172 -6.10 -3.14 12.60
CA VAL A 172 -5.26 -3.87 13.55
C VAL A 172 -6.02 -4.12 14.86
N TRP A 173 -6.69 -3.09 15.38
CA TRP A 173 -7.49 -3.21 16.60
C TRP A 173 -8.64 -4.22 16.45
N GLN A 174 -9.37 -4.18 15.34
CA GLN A 174 -10.43 -5.15 15.04
C GLN A 174 -9.88 -6.57 14.93
N ASN A 175 -8.75 -6.75 14.25
CA ASN A 175 -8.10 -8.05 14.12
C ASN A 175 -7.64 -8.60 15.47
N TRP A 176 -7.08 -7.74 16.32
CA TRP A 176 -6.71 -8.08 17.69
C TRP A 176 -7.92 -8.57 18.51
N LEU A 177 -9.08 -7.92 18.39
CA LEU A 177 -10.29 -8.37 19.08
C LEU A 177 -10.71 -9.79 18.64
N GLU A 178 -10.55 -10.14 17.37
CA GLU A 178 -10.78 -11.50 16.89
C GLU A 178 -9.72 -12.48 17.42
N MET A 179 -8.44 -12.12 17.35
CA MET A 179 -7.34 -12.93 17.89
C MET A 179 -7.49 -13.20 19.39
N LYS A 180 -8.00 -12.22 20.14
CA LYS A 180 -8.27 -12.38 21.57
C LYS A 180 -9.34 -13.44 21.86
N LYS A 181 -10.38 -13.56 21.02
CA LYS A 181 -11.40 -14.62 21.14
C LYS A 181 -10.81 -16.00 20.87
N LEU A 182 -9.72 -16.08 20.11
CA LEU A 182 -8.97 -17.29 19.80
C LEU A 182 -7.83 -17.56 20.80
N GLU A 183 -7.83 -16.87 21.96
CA GLU A 183 -6.88 -17.10 23.05
C GLU A 183 -5.39 -16.94 22.66
N LEU A 184 -5.10 -16.08 21.68
CA LEU A 184 -3.74 -15.81 21.19
C LEU A 184 -2.85 -14.99 22.15
N LEU A 185 -3.34 -14.66 23.34
CA LEU A 185 -2.59 -13.93 24.37
C LEU A 185 -2.03 -14.90 25.41
N GLY A 186 -0.71 -14.95 25.52
CA GLY A 186 0.02 -15.69 26.54
C GLY A 186 0.75 -14.78 27.53
N ARG A 187 1.63 -15.40 28.32
CA ARG A 187 2.39 -14.73 29.40
C ARG A 187 3.26 -13.57 28.91
N TYR A 188 3.85 -13.70 27.73
CA TYR A 188 4.79 -12.71 27.15
C TYR A 188 4.16 -11.87 26.05
N GLY A 189 2.82 -11.78 26.00
CA GLY A 189 2.10 -11.12 24.93
C GLY A 189 1.54 -12.13 23.93
N LEU A 190 1.49 -11.73 22.66
CA LEU A 190 0.93 -12.56 21.59
C LEU A 190 1.76 -13.83 21.40
N TYR A 191 1.10 -14.99 21.29
CA TYR A 191 1.75 -16.21 20.83
C TYR A 191 2.24 -16.07 19.39
N GLU A 192 3.18 -16.94 19.02
CA GLU A 192 3.86 -16.94 17.73
C GLU A 192 2.90 -16.96 16.53
N ALA A 193 1.96 -17.91 16.53
CA ALA A 193 1.01 -18.07 15.44
C ALA A 193 -0.23 -18.87 15.83
N ILE A 194 -1.22 -18.86 14.94
CA ILE A 194 -2.36 -19.76 14.91
C ILE A 194 -2.44 -20.43 13.53
N ASP A 195 -2.61 -21.74 13.51
CA ASP A 195 -2.65 -22.56 12.31
C ASP A 195 -4.09 -23.05 12.06
N PHE A 196 -4.61 -22.77 10.87
CA PHE A 196 -5.93 -23.19 10.39
C PHE A 196 -5.83 -24.23 9.25
N THR A 197 -4.63 -24.77 9.00
CA THR A 197 -4.38 -25.67 7.88
C THR A 197 -4.92 -27.06 8.19
N PRO A 198 -5.91 -27.59 7.46
CA PRO A 198 -6.64 -28.81 7.86
C PRO A 198 -5.75 -30.02 8.14
N ASN A 199 -4.65 -30.19 7.39
CA ASN A 199 -3.74 -31.31 7.55
C ASN A 199 -2.80 -31.19 8.77
N HIS A 200 -2.74 -30.02 9.42
CA HIS A 200 -1.93 -29.79 10.62
C HIS A 200 -2.76 -29.94 11.90
N LEU A 201 -4.10 -29.93 11.80
CA LEU A 201 -4.97 -29.84 12.97
C LEU A 201 -5.15 -31.19 13.67
N THR A 202 -5.24 -31.14 15.00
CA THR A 202 -5.76 -32.28 15.77
C THR A 202 -7.21 -32.56 15.39
N LEU A 203 -7.60 -33.84 15.34
CA LEU A 203 -8.95 -34.27 14.98
C LEU A 203 -10.02 -33.51 15.77
N GLY A 204 -10.97 -32.89 15.06
CA GLY A 204 -12.11 -32.19 15.65
C GLY A 204 -11.83 -30.75 16.08
N LYS A 205 -10.65 -30.19 15.76
CA LYS A 205 -10.37 -28.76 15.94
C LYS A 205 -10.40 -28.01 14.62
N ASP A 206 -10.78 -26.73 14.71
CA ASP A 206 -10.78 -25.79 13.57
C ASP A 206 -9.49 -24.97 13.48
N HIS A 207 -8.66 -24.98 14.53
CA HIS A 207 -7.36 -24.32 14.58
C HIS A 207 -6.48 -24.89 15.70
N GLU A 208 -5.18 -24.62 15.61
CA GLU A 208 -4.20 -24.90 16.66
C GLU A 208 -3.30 -23.70 16.94
N ILE A 209 -2.93 -23.49 18.19
CA ILE A 209 -2.09 -22.36 18.61
C ILE A 209 -0.63 -22.83 18.71
N VAL A 210 0.27 -22.08 18.09
CA VAL A 210 1.72 -22.25 18.22
C VAL A 210 2.16 -21.54 19.49
N ARG A 211 2.21 -22.28 20.61
CA ARG A 211 2.46 -21.73 21.95
C ARG A 211 3.94 -21.49 22.22
N SER A 212 4.58 -20.72 21.35
CA SER A 212 5.96 -20.25 21.50
C SER A 212 6.03 -18.72 21.39
N PHE A 213 7.21 -18.16 21.66
CA PHE A 213 7.48 -16.73 21.53
C PHE A 213 8.85 -16.56 20.88
N MET A 214 8.92 -15.76 19.81
CA MET A 214 10.19 -15.37 19.21
C MET A 214 10.59 -13.96 19.62
N ALA A 215 11.85 -13.80 20.04
CA ALA A 215 12.36 -12.52 20.54
C ALA A 215 12.25 -11.41 19.49
N HIS A 216 12.51 -11.72 18.21
CA HIS A 216 12.42 -10.74 17.13
C HIS A 216 10.97 -10.35 16.82
N HIS A 217 10.01 -11.30 16.83
CA HIS A 217 8.58 -10.99 16.68
C HIS A 217 8.06 -10.10 17.81
N GLN A 218 8.40 -10.41 19.07
CA GLN A 218 8.02 -9.56 20.21
C GLN A 218 8.69 -8.19 20.14
N GLY A 219 9.97 -8.14 19.76
CA GLY A 219 10.70 -6.89 19.56
C GLY A 219 10.05 -6.01 18.49
N MET A 220 9.62 -6.60 17.38
CA MET A 220 8.92 -5.90 16.30
C MET A 220 7.55 -5.37 16.73
N ILE A 221 6.77 -6.14 17.51
CA ILE A 221 5.51 -5.65 18.08
C ILE A 221 5.75 -4.41 18.95
N LEU A 222 6.72 -4.49 19.87
CA LEU A 222 7.04 -3.38 20.76
C LEU A 222 7.53 -2.15 19.99
N LEU A 223 8.36 -2.35 18.97
CA LEU A 223 8.90 -1.28 18.14
C LEU A 223 7.80 -0.60 17.30
N ALA A 224 6.88 -1.37 16.72
CA ALA A 224 5.72 -0.87 15.99
C ALA A 224 4.81 -0.02 16.90
N LEU A 225 4.50 -0.53 18.09
CA LEU A 225 3.70 0.19 19.09
C LEU A 225 4.40 1.47 19.56
N LEU A 226 5.71 1.40 19.83
CA LEU A 226 6.50 2.55 20.25
C LEU A 226 6.49 3.65 19.19
N ASN A 227 6.74 3.30 17.92
CA ASN A 227 6.69 4.26 16.82
C ASN A 227 5.28 4.85 16.65
N TYR A 228 4.22 4.04 16.78
CA TYR A 228 2.87 4.56 16.68
C TYR A 228 2.53 5.55 17.81
N LEU A 229 2.87 5.22 19.05
CA LEU A 229 2.53 6.02 20.24
C LEU A 229 3.42 7.26 20.41
N HIS A 230 4.66 7.22 19.91
CA HIS A 230 5.64 8.29 20.04
C HIS A 230 6.08 8.87 18.69
N THR A 231 5.18 8.87 17.71
CA THR A 231 5.37 9.55 16.41
C THR A 231 6.71 9.20 15.74
N ASP A 232 6.89 7.92 15.41
CA ASP A 232 8.05 7.37 14.70
C ASP A 232 9.41 7.63 15.38
N CYS A 233 9.45 7.70 16.71
CA CYS A 233 10.67 8.07 17.45
C CYS A 233 11.91 7.20 17.13
N MET A 234 11.75 5.91 16.79
CA MET A 234 12.89 5.05 16.44
C MET A 234 13.36 5.28 15.01
N VAL A 235 12.45 5.66 14.11
CA VAL A 235 12.82 6.14 12.77
C VAL A 235 13.62 7.43 12.87
N ASP A 236 13.17 8.39 13.71
CA ASP A 236 13.90 9.63 13.91
C ASP A 236 15.29 9.41 14.53
N ARG A 237 15.42 8.47 15.47
CA ARG A 237 16.73 8.08 16.02
C ARG A 237 17.63 7.45 14.96
N PHE A 238 17.10 6.57 14.12
CA PHE A 238 17.88 5.94 13.05
C PHE A 238 18.37 6.98 12.03
N HIS A 239 17.51 7.93 11.67
CA HIS A 239 17.82 9.00 10.71
C HIS A 239 18.57 10.20 11.31
N ALA A 240 18.79 10.25 12.63
CA ALA A 240 19.65 11.23 13.27
C ALA A 240 21.14 11.03 12.91
N GLU A 241 21.52 9.80 12.51
CA GLU A 241 22.87 9.49 12.04
C GLU A 241 23.16 10.18 10.69
N PRO A 242 24.17 11.08 10.61
CA PRO A 242 24.46 11.83 9.39
C PRO A 242 24.73 10.95 8.16
N SER A 243 25.36 9.79 8.33
CA SER A 243 25.61 8.87 7.22
C SER A 243 24.31 8.32 6.62
N ILE A 244 23.33 7.98 7.46
CA ILE A 244 22.01 7.51 7.01
C ILE A 244 21.26 8.64 6.31
N ARG A 245 21.22 9.82 6.92
CA ARG A 245 20.55 11.00 6.34
C ARG A 245 21.11 11.38 4.96
N SER A 246 22.40 11.16 4.74
CA SER A 246 23.06 11.47 3.46
C SER A 246 22.55 10.64 2.26
N VAL A 247 21.91 9.49 2.52
CA VAL A 247 21.41 8.56 1.49
C VAL A 247 19.89 8.43 1.49
N GLU A 248 19.20 9.26 2.27
CA GLU A 248 17.76 9.17 2.49
C GLU A 248 16.91 9.39 1.23
N LEU A 249 17.45 10.10 0.23
CA LEU A 249 16.81 10.30 -1.07
C LEU A 249 16.50 8.98 -1.80
N LEU A 250 17.23 7.90 -1.49
CA LEU A 250 16.95 6.57 -2.04
C LEU A 250 15.57 6.03 -1.63
N LEU A 251 14.99 6.54 -0.54
CA LEU A 251 13.67 6.14 -0.05
C LEU A 251 12.50 6.87 -0.75
N GLN A 252 12.80 7.84 -1.64
CA GLN A 252 11.81 8.75 -2.21
C GLN A 252 11.45 8.41 -3.67
N GLU A 253 11.55 7.14 -4.05
CA GLU A 253 11.21 6.70 -5.40
C GLU A 253 9.70 6.89 -5.68
N GLY A 254 9.36 7.57 -6.77
CA GLY A 254 7.98 7.76 -7.20
C GLY A 254 7.34 6.47 -7.72
N VAL A 255 6.02 6.38 -7.63
CA VAL A 255 5.25 5.23 -8.12
C VAL A 255 5.26 5.21 -9.66
N PRO A 256 5.77 4.17 -10.31
CA PRO A 256 5.84 4.13 -11.77
C PRO A 256 4.52 3.64 -12.37
N THR A 257 3.63 4.56 -12.70
CA THR A 257 2.27 4.28 -13.22
C THR A 257 2.22 3.59 -14.59
N ARG A 258 3.34 3.54 -15.33
CA ARG A 258 3.45 2.91 -16.66
C ARG A 258 4.38 1.70 -16.69
N ALA A 259 4.86 1.23 -15.52
CA ALA A 259 5.70 0.04 -15.47
C ALA A 259 4.88 -1.20 -15.84
N PRO A 260 5.48 -2.19 -16.52
CA PRO A 260 4.81 -3.44 -16.83
C PRO A 260 4.47 -4.19 -15.54
N LEU A 261 3.21 -4.61 -15.43
CA LEU A 261 2.74 -5.44 -14.34
C LEU A 261 3.15 -6.89 -14.54
N GLN A 262 3.42 -7.56 -13.44
CA GLN A 262 3.78 -8.97 -13.35
C GLN A 262 2.78 -9.66 -12.44
N PHE A 263 2.25 -10.79 -12.92
CA PHE A 263 1.34 -11.63 -12.16
C PHE A 263 2.02 -13.00 -11.99
N PRO A 264 2.65 -13.28 -10.84
CA PRO A 264 3.41 -14.51 -10.61
C PRO A 264 2.61 -15.79 -10.81
N HIS A 265 1.29 -15.74 -10.59
CA HIS A 265 0.41 -16.90 -10.73
C HIS A 265 -0.72 -16.65 -11.74
N THR A 266 -0.99 -17.66 -12.57
CA THR A 266 -1.81 -17.55 -13.80
C THR A 266 -3.24 -17.07 -13.57
N ASN A 267 -3.79 -17.30 -12.37
CA ASN A 267 -5.17 -16.93 -12.02
C ASN A 267 -5.29 -15.51 -11.47
N GLU A 268 -4.19 -14.87 -11.08
CA GLU A 268 -4.20 -13.56 -10.41
C GLU A 268 -4.62 -12.46 -11.38
N ALA A 269 -4.10 -12.47 -12.61
CA ALA A 269 -4.52 -11.51 -13.64
C ALA A 269 -6.03 -11.58 -13.95
N GLN A 270 -6.60 -12.79 -13.91
CA GLN A 270 -8.04 -13.01 -14.14
C GLN A 270 -8.88 -12.55 -12.93
N GLN A 271 -8.41 -12.79 -11.71
CA GLN A 271 -9.07 -12.32 -10.49
C GLN A 271 -9.08 -10.79 -10.41
N VAL A 272 -7.94 -10.14 -10.67
CA VAL A 272 -7.85 -8.67 -10.69
C VAL A 272 -8.80 -8.09 -11.74
N ALA A 273 -8.86 -8.65 -12.95
CA ALA A 273 -9.77 -8.20 -13.99
C ALA A 273 -11.26 -8.40 -13.63
N ALA A 274 -11.60 -9.50 -12.94
CA ALA A 274 -12.96 -9.79 -12.52
C ALA A 274 -13.43 -8.88 -11.36
N GLU A 275 -12.54 -8.61 -10.40
CA GLU A 275 -12.83 -7.74 -9.25
C GLU A 275 -12.81 -6.24 -9.63
N ALA A 276 -12.00 -5.83 -10.60
CA ALA A 276 -11.94 -4.46 -11.12
C ALA A 276 -13.10 -4.11 -12.06
N ALA A 277 -14.03 -5.03 -12.34
CA ALA A 277 -15.21 -4.79 -13.16
C ALA A 277 -16.23 -3.91 -12.41
N ALA A 278 -15.88 -2.65 -12.17
CA ALA A 278 -16.85 -1.62 -11.84
C ALA A 278 -17.83 -1.48 -13.02
N PRO A 279 -19.13 -1.21 -12.77
CA PRO A 279 -20.06 -0.95 -13.85
C PRO A 279 -19.53 0.22 -14.69
N PRO A 280 -19.51 0.12 -16.03
CA PRO A 280 -19.05 1.20 -16.87
C PRO A 280 -19.91 2.44 -16.59
N ILE A 281 -19.29 3.49 -16.05
CA ILE A 281 -19.94 4.79 -15.91
C ILE A 281 -19.88 5.41 -17.30
N HIS A 282 -21.00 5.43 -18.01
CA HIS A 282 -21.05 6.05 -19.33
C HIS A 282 -21.12 7.58 -19.20
N PRO A 283 -20.52 8.32 -20.15
CA PRO A 283 -20.79 9.74 -20.26
C PRO A 283 -22.30 9.97 -20.37
N TRP A 284 -22.80 11.00 -19.70
CA TRP A 284 -24.22 11.31 -19.72
C TRP A 284 -24.45 12.81 -19.99
N PRO A 285 -25.46 13.16 -20.81
CA PRO A 285 -25.79 14.53 -21.07
C PRO A 285 -26.44 15.17 -19.85
N ALA A 286 -26.04 16.39 -19.53
CA ALA A 286 -26.57 17.17 -18.42
C ALA A 286 -27.17 18.49 -18.93
N PRO A 287 -28.41 18.50 -19.46
CA PRO A 287 -29.01 19.70 -20.05
C PRO A 287 -29.08 20.85 -19.05
N VAL A 288 -28.62 22.05 -19.45
CA VAL A 288 -28.58 23.24 -18.59
C VAL A 288 -29.99 23.71 -18.17
N ASN A 289 -30.99 23.50 -19.02
CA ASN A 289 -32.40 23.88 -18.77
C ASN A 289 -33.18 22.83 -17.94
N SER A 290 -32.50 21.96 -17.21
CA SER A 290 -33.13 20.99 -16.31
C SER A 290 -33.85 21.70 -15.15
N PRO A 291 -35.00 21.18 -14.66
CA PRO A 291 -35.72 21.76 -13.52
C PRO A 291 -34.94 21.69 -12.19
N MET A 292 -33.85 20.91 -12.17
CA MET A 292 -32.91 20.83 -11.05
C MET A 292 -31.47 20.85 -11.60
N PRO A 293 -30.50 21.45 -10.88
CA PRO A 293 -29.10 21.38 -11.28
C PRO A 293 -28.64 19.93 -11.33
N LEU A 294 -28.08 19.54 -12.46
CA LEU A 294 -27.46 18.25 -12.65
C LEU A 294 -25.99 18.40 -12.27
N VAL A 295 -25.49 17.56 -11.37
CA VAL A 295 -24.15 17.73 -10.80
C VAL A 295 -23.26 16.53 -11.10
N HIS A 296 -21.97 16.80 -11.23
CA HIS A 296 -20.91 15.82 -11.34
C HIS A 296 -19.93 16.00 -10.19
N TYR A 297 -19.60 14.92 -9.50
CA TYR A 297 -18.67 14.94 -8.38
C TYR A 297 -17.43 14.12 -8.71
N LEU A 298 -16.28 14.79 -8.74
CA LEU A 298 -14.97 14.19 -8.97
C LEU A 298 -14.20 14.18 -7.65
N SER A 299 -13.55 13.08 -7.31
CA SER A 299 -12.82 12.96 -6.05
C SER A 299 -11.74 11.89 -6.11
N ASN A 300 -10.57 12.17 -5.55
CA ASN A 300 -9.52 11.18 -5.30
C ASN A 300 -9.50 10.71 -3.83
N GLY A 301 -10.55 11.02 -3.07
CA GLY A 301 -10.71 10.69 -1.65
C GLY A 301 -10.36 11.86 -0.74
N GLU A 302 -9.30 12.59 -1.08
CA GLU A 302 -8.80 13.74 -0.31
C GLU A 302 -9.31 15.06 -0.88
N TYR A 303 -9.18 15.25 -2.19
CA TYR A 303 -9.74 16.38 -2.91
C TYR A 303 -11.07 15.99 -3.53
N GLY A 304 -12.06 16.89 -3.43
CA GLY A 304 -13.37 16.74 -4.02
C GLY A 304 -13.76 17.98 -4.80
N LEU A 305 -14.40 17.77 -5.96
CA LEU A 305 -14.88 18.82 -6.85
C LEU A 305 -16.30 18.48 -7.27
N LEU A 306 -17.26 19.34 -6.93
CA LEU A 306 -18.60 19.29 -7.46
C LEU A 306 -18.73 20.35 -8.56
N ILE A 307 -19.21 19.97 -9.74
CA ILE A 307 -19.51 20.86 -10.85
C ILE A 307 -20.96 20.63 -11.29
N SER A 308 -21.73 21.70 -11.46
CA SER A 308 -23.08 21.65 -12.01
C SER A 308 -23.08 21.74 -13.54
N ASN A 309 -24.19 21.38 -14.15
CA ASN A 309 -24.44 21.53 -15.56
C ASN A 309 -24.36 22.99 -16.04
N ALA A 310 -24.57 23.98 -15.17
CA ALA A 310 -24.38 25.39 -15.53
C ALA A 310 -22.92 25.87 -15.34
N GLY A 311 -22.04 25.04 -14.78
CA GLY A 311 -20.63 25.35 -14.51
C GLY A 311 -20.34 25.89 -13.11
N GLY A 312 -21.36 26.02 -12.25
CA GLY A 312 -21.21 26.32 -10.82
C GLY A 312 -20.68 25.11 -10.04
N GLY A 313 -20.35 25.30 -8.76
CA GLY A 313 -19.82 24.21 -7.94
C GLY A 313 -18.87 24.63 -6.84
N TYR A 314 -18.12 23.66 -6.31
CA TYR A 314 -17.12 23.89 -5.27
C TYR A 314 -16.02 22.86 -5.25
N SER A 315 -14.90 23.24 -4.66
CA SER A 315 -13.81 22.35 -4.31
C SER A 315 -13.64 22.25 -2.79
N ARG A 316 -13.25 21.06 -2.34
CA ARG A 316 -12.89 20.76 -0.96
C ARG A 316 -11.59 19.96 -0.90
N TRP A 317 -10.81 20.21 0.13
CA TRP A 317 -9.69 19.37 0.52
C TRP A 317 -9.97 18.83 1.92
N ARG A 318 -10.15 17.51 2.03
CA ARG A 318 -10.62 16.81 3.24
C ARG A 318 -11.91 17.44 3.77
N ASP A 319 -11.84 17.96 4.98
CA ASP A 319 -12.87 18.64 5.75
C ASP A 319 -12.91 20.17 5.51
N VAL A 320 -12.01 20.70 4.68
CA VAL A 320 -11.90 22.13 4.37
C VAL A 320 -12.49 22.45 3.00
N GLN A 321 -13.51 23.32 2.95
CA GLN A 321 -13.98 23.89 1.68
C GLN A 321 -12.96 24.91 1.18
N LEU A 322 -12.39 24.67 -0.01
CA LEU A 322 -11.43 25.59 -0.62
C LEU A 322 -12.14 26.75 -1.32
N THR A 323 -13.33 26.50 -1.87
CA THR A 323 -14.18 27.52 -2.48
C THR A 323 -15.55 27.54 -1.83
N ARG A 324 -16.08 28.75 -1.63
CA ARG A 324 -17.41 28.94 -1.05
C ARG A 324 -18.49 28.46 -2.00
N TRP A 325 -19.44 27.70 -1.48
CA TRP A 325 -20.64 27.30 -2.21
C TRP A 325 -21.83 27.11 -1.28
N ARG A 326 -23.01 27.30 -1.85
CA ARG A 326 -24.29 27.07 -1.20
C ARG A 326 -25.17 26.31 -2.17
N ALA A 327 -25.94 25.36 -1.66
CA ALA A 327 -26.95 24.67 -2.44
C ALA A 327 -28.02 25.70 -2.86
N ASP A 328 -27.89 26.23 -4.07
CA ASP A 328 -28.82 27.14 -4.70
C ASP A 328 -29.26 26.52 -6.02
N THR A 329 -30.47 25.94 -6.01
CA THR A 329 -31.02 25.25 -7.18
C THR A 329 -31.59 26.20 -8.23
N THR A 330 -31.60 27.51 -7.96
CA THR A 330 -32.24 28.52 -8.80
C THR A 330 -31.19 29.35 -9.54
N LEU A 331 -30.21 29.90 -8.82
CA LEU A 331 -29.20 30.79 -9.41
C LEU A 331 -27.93 30.06 -9.82
N ASP A 332 -27.52 29.05 -9.06
CA ASP A 332 -26.27 28.29 -9.29
C ASP A 332 -25.03 29.18 -9.54
N ASN A 333 -24.96 30.33 -8.87
CA ASN A 333 -23.99 31.40 -9.11
C ASN A 333 -22.76 31.32 -8.19
N TRP A 334 -22.47 30.15 -7.63
CA TRP A 334 -21.29 29.89 -6.79
C TRP A 334 -20.35 28.96 -7.51
N GLY A 335 -19.07 29.29 -7.58
CA GLY A 335 -18.09 28.48 -8.29
C GLY A 335 -16.78 29.21 -8.55
N SER A 336 -15.90 28.55 -9.29
CA SER A 336 -14.70 29.16 -9.86
C SER A 336 -14.95 29.46 -11.32
N TRP A 337 -14.72 30.70 -11.73
CA TRP A 337 -15.08 31.17 -13.06
C TRP A 337 -13.84 31.40 -13.92
N LEU A 338 -13.94 30.99 -15.18
CA LEU A 338 -12.95 31.30 -16.20
C LEU A 338 -13.62 32.18 -17.25
N TYR A 339 -13.11 33.39 -17.39
CA TYR A 339 -13.58 34.36 -18.38
C TYR A 339 -12.60 34.41 -19.55
N ILE A 340 -13.12 34.37 -20.77
CA ILE A 340 -12.36 34.52 -22.01
C ILE A 340 -12.87 35.78 -22.69
N GLN A 341 -11.96 36.68 -23.05
CA GLN A 341 -12.30 37.90 -23.76
C GLN A 341 -11.45 38.00 -25.02
N ASP A 342 -12.10 38.22 -26.16
CA ASP A 342 -11.42 38.58 -27.40
C ASP A 342 -10.98 40.05 -27.33
N ILE A 343 -9.67 40.27 -27.42
CA ILE A 343 -9.05 41.60 -27.32
C ILE A 343 -8.99 42.34 -28.66
N GLU A 344 -9.19 41.66 -29.79
CA GLU A 344 -9.12 42.21 -31.14
C GLU A 344 -10.49 42.59 -31.71
N ALA A 345 -11.58 42.18 -31.06
CA ALA A 345 -12.94 42.52 -31.46
C ALA A 345 -13.19 44.03 -31.49
N GLN A 346 -13.42 44.58 -32.69
CA GLN A 346 -13.52 46.03 -32.96
C GLN A 346 -14.90 46.64 -32.66
N HIS A 347 -15.88 45.87 -32.18
CA HIS A 347 -17.22 46.34 -31.86
C HIS A 347 -17.52 46.28 -30.35
N PRO A 348 -17.89 47.39 -29.69
CA PRO A 348 -18.35 47.36 -28.30
C PRO A 348 -19.82 46.89 -28.20
N PRO A 349 -20.17 46.11 -27.16
CA PRO A 349 -19.31 45.70 -26.04
C PRO A 349 -18.51 44.42 -26.37
N ARG A 350 -17.24 44.37 -25.92
CA ARG A 350 -16.35 43.20 -26.04
C ARG A 350 -17.04 41.98 -25.41
N ALA A 351 -17.36 40.97 -26.22
CA ALA A 351 -18.04 39.77 -25.75
C ALA A 351 -17.15 39.02 -24.75
N ILE A 352 -17.65 38.89 -23.51
CA ILE A 352 -17.03 38.09 -22.45
C ILE A 352 -17.67 36.71 -22.50
N TRP A 353 -16.85 35.69 -22.64
CA TRP A 353 -17.23 34.30 -22.68
C TRP A 353 -16.89 33.61 -21.36
N SER A 354 -17.69 32.61 -20.99
CA SER A 354 -17.39 31.70 -19.89
C SER A 354 -17.40 30.25 -20.38
N ALA A 355 -16.68 29.36 -19.69
CA ALA A 355 -16.63 27.95 -20.05
C ALA A 355 -17.97 27.22 -19.88
N GLY A 356 -18.83 27.68 -18.96
CA GLY A 356 -20.20 27.19 -18.75
C GLY A 356 -21.24 28.32 -18.87
N ARG A 357 -22.52 28.00 -18.61
CA ARG A 357 -23.61 28.99 -18.59
C ARG A 357 -23.36 30.09 -17.56
N GLN A 358 -22.85 29.71 -16.40
CA GLN A 358 -22.40 30.63 -15.38
C GLN A 358 -20.93 31.02 -15.62
N PRO A 359 -20.55 32.25 -15.24
CA PRO A 359 -21.35 33.26 -14.55
C PRO A 359 -22.04 34.27 -15.49
N THR A 360 -21.89 34.15 -16.80
CA THR A 360 -22.38 35.17 -17.76
C THR A 360 -23.88 35.10 -18.00
N ALA A 361 -24.50 33.94 -17.77
CA ALA A 361 -25.89 33.62 -18.09
C ALA A 361 -26.29 33.90 -19.55
N ALA A 362 -25.30 34.09 -20.44
CA ALA A 362 -25.54 34.41 -21.85
C ALA A 362 -26.01 33.16 -22.58
N ILE A 363 -27.17 33.21 -23.25
CA ILE A 363 -27.73 32.09 -24.00
C ILE A 363 -27.00 31.97 -25.35
N PRO A 364 -26.26 30.89 -25.62
CA PRO A 364 -25.50 30.70 -26.85
C PRO A 364 -26.42 30.12 -27.92
N SER A 365 -25.96 30.17 -29.16
CA SER A 365 -26.63 29.50 -30.28
C SER A 365 -26.64 27.98 -30.13
N HIS A 366 -25.68 27.41 -29.40
CA HIS A 366 -25.59 25.99 -29.10
C HIS A 366 -24.89 25.78 -27.75
N GLU A 367 -25.42 24.89 -26.93
CA GLU A 367 -24.84 24.47 -25.65
C GLU A 367 -25.09 22.99 -25.44
N GLU A 368 -24.02 22.27 -25.18
CA GLU A 368 -24.05 20.86 -24.81
C GLU A 368 -23.12 20.67 -23.62
N VAL A 369 -23.63 19.98 -22.59
CA VAL A 369 -22.86 19.63 -21.41
C VAL A 369 -22.94 18.13 -21.25
N ILE A 370 -21.78 17.48 -21.29
CA ILE A 370 -21.63 16.05 -21.12
C ILE A 370 -20.66 15.84 -19.97
N PHE A 371 -21.10 15.10 -18.97
CA PHE A 371 -20.21 14.68 -17.91
C PHE A 371 -19.58 13.35 -18.26
N HIS A 372 -18.25 13.33 -18.30
CA HIS A 372 -17.46 12.15 -18.56
C HIS A 372 -16.97 11.54 -17.24
N PRO A 373 -16.91 10.20 -17.14
CA PRO A 373 -16.17 9.58 -16.06
C PRO A 373 -14.69 9.99 -16.17
N HIS A 374 -14.09 10.37 -15.04
CA HIS A 374 -12.64 10.42 -14.92
C HIS A 374 -12.22 9.10 -14.27
N LEU A 375 -11.48 8.26 -15.02
CA LEU A 375 -10.79 7.09 -14.48
C LEU A 375 -9.44 7.50 -13.88
#